data_AF-A0A246SXA3-F1
#
_entry.id   AF-A0A246SXA3-F1
#
_cell.length_a   1.000
_cell.length_b   1.000
_cell.length_c   1.000
_cell.angle_alpha   90.00
_cell.angle_beta   90.00
_cell.angle_gamma   90.00
#
_symmetry.space_group_name_H-M   'P 1'
#
loop_
_entity.id
_entity.type
_entity.pdbx_description
1 polymer ?
#
loop_
_entity_poly.entity_id
_entity_poly.type
_entity_poly.pdbx_seq_one_letter_code
_entity_poly.pdbx_strand_id
1 'polypeptide(L)'
;MKTLLASTCLTLGLIGGASFASAAECGSVTIASMNWQSAEVLSNLDKFILNEGYGCQADITVGDTVPTITSMAEKGQPDIAPEAWIDLLPDVVKKGTEEGRIVQVGSPLPDGGVQGWWIPKYLADAHPDIKTIGDVLKHPELFPDPEDPKKGAIVNGPQGWGGTVVTSQLYKAFGAEKAGFTLVDTGSAAGLDGSIAKAYERKEGWVGYYWAPTALLGKYDMVKLEAGVPEDSAEWKRCITVADCPDPKAASWPVDHVVTLVAKPFSEKVGPEVMDYLAKRSWSNDTVNKLMSWMTDNQATGEDGAKHFLEENKDIWTKWVSPEAAAKIEAAL
;
A
#
# COMPACT_ATOMS: atom_id res chain seq x y z
N MET A 1 10.71 -73.42 -53.81
CA MET A 1 9.51 -73.18 -52.97
C MET A 1 9.92 -73.28 -51.51
N LYS A 2 9.41 -72.36 -50.67
CA LYS A 2 9.74 -72.10 -49.24
C LYS A 2 11.02 -71.25 -49.10
N THR A 3 11.10 -70.14 -48.37
CA THR A 3 10.22 -69.46 -47.40
C THR A 3 10.79 -68.05 -47.15
N LEU A 4 9.93 -67.10 -46.80
CA LEU A 4 10.21 -65.70 -46.43
C LEU A 4 11.23 -65.55 -45.30
N LEU A 5 12.02 -64.47 -45.32
CA LEU A 5 12.44 -63.75 -44.11
C LEU A 5 12.55 -62.25 -44.42
N ALA A 6 11.75 -61.49 -43.69
CA ALA A 6 11.58 -60.04 -43.76
C ALA A 6 12.81 -59.29 -43.24
N SER A 7 13.14 -58.16 -43.86
CA SER A 7 14.02 -57.14 -43.27
C SER A 7 13.23 -55.85 -43.10
N THR A 8 12.65 -55.71 -41.92
CA THR A 8 12.03 -54.47 -41.42
C THR A 8 13.16 -53.56 -40.95
N CYS A 9 13.47 -52.52 -41.70
CA CYS A 9 14.34 -51.44 -41.22
C CYS A 9 13.52 -50.55 -40.26
N LEU A 10 13.75 -50.70 -38.96
CA LEU A 10 13.33 -49.74 -37.94
C LEU A 10 14.24 -48.50 -38.03
N THR A 11 13.78 -47.44 -38.69
CA THR A 11 14.28 -46.09 -38.46
C THR A 11 13.65 -45.57 -37.17
N LEU A 12 14.34 -45.71 -36.04
CA LEU A 12 14.03 -44.93 -34.83
C LEU A 12 14.27 -43.45 -35.16
N GLY A 13 13.18 -42.72 -35.39
CA GLY A 13 13.19 -41.26 -35.34
C GLY A 13 13.48 -40.84 -33.91
N LEU A 14 14.64 -40.22 -33.70
CA LEU A 14 14.93 -39.38 -32.55
C LEU A 14 13.96 -38.19 -32.58
N ILE A 15 12.77 -38.38 -32.01
CA ILE A 15 11.95 -37.26 -31.55
C ILE A 15 12.71 -36.73 -30.35
N GLY A 16 13.55 -35.72 -30.59
CA GLY A 16 14.11 -34.90 -29.54
C GLY A 16 12.96 -34.40 -28.71
N GLY A 17 12.96 -34.77 -27.42
CA GLY A 17 12.07 -34.18 -26.44
C GLY A 17 12.36 -32.69 -26.41
N ALA A 18 11.58 -31.92 -27.15
CA ALA A 18 11.31 -30.55 -26.77
C ALA A 18 10.69 -30.66 -25.38
N SER A 19 11.49 -30.37 -24.36
CA SER A 19 10.96 -29.94 -23.08
C SER A 19 10.07 -28.76 -23.40
N PHE A 20 8.76 -29.00 -23.50
CA PHE A 20 7.77 -27.97 -23.33
C PHE A 20 8.07 -27.44 -21.93
N ALA A 21 8.76 -26.30 -21.86
CA ALA A 21 8.84 -25.50 -20.67
C ALA A 21 7.40 -25.38 -20.17
N SER A 22 7.14 -25.87 -18.97
CA SER A 22 5.82 -25.83 -18.35
C SER A 22 5.30 -24.39 -18.46
N ALA A 23 4.25 -24.20 -19.25
CA ALA A 23 3.53 -22.95 -19.30
C ALA A 23 2.84 -22.78 -17.93
N ALA A 24 3.46 -21.98 -17.08
CA ALA A 24 3.00 -21.34 -15.85
C ALA A 24 1.94 -22.06 -14.99
N GLU A 25 2.40 -22.63 -13.87
CA GLU A 25 1.55 -23.18 -12.82
C GLU A 25 0.74 -22.13 -12.02
N CYS A 26 0.91 -20.81 -12.23
CA CYS A 26 0.19 -19.81 -11.42
C CYS A 26 -1.31 -19.70 -11.74
N GLY A 27 -1.71 -19.94 -13.00
CA GLY A 27 -3.05 -19.63 -13.50
C GLY A 27 -3.45 -18.15 -13.36
N SER A 28 -4.75 -17.87 -13.29
CA SER A 28 -5.28 -16.52 -13.06
C SER A 28 -5.00 -16.04 -11.63
N VAL A 29 -4.58 -14.78 -11.49
CA VAL A 29 -4.21 -14.13 -10.23
C VAL A 29 -4.87 -12.76 -10.17
N THR A 30 -5.44 -12.41 -9.01
CA THR A 30 -6.03 -11.11 -8.74
C THR A 30 -5.19 -10.34 -7.72
N ILE A 31 -4.72 -9.16 -8.12
CA ILE A 31 -3.88 -8.28 -7.30
C ILE A 31 -4.71 -7.08 -6.88
N ALA A 32 -4.78 -6.79 -5.58
CA ALA A 32 -5.35 -5.54 -5.10
C ALA A 32 -4.39 -4.38 -5.40
N SER A 33 -4.88 -3.34 -6.07
CA SER A 33 -4.24 -2.03 -6.05
C SER A 33 -5.00 -1.14 -5.11
N MET A 34 -4.36 -0.72 -4.02
CA MET A 34 -4.92 0.37 -3.24
C MET A 34 -4.83 1.67 -4.07
N ASN A 35 -5.70 2.63 -3.82
CA ASN A 35 -5.85 3.83 -4.65
C ASN A 35 -4.89 4.98 -4.26
N TRP A 36 -3.70 4.65 -3.77
CA TRP A 36 -2.59 5.58 -3.57
C TRP A 36 -1.36 5.14 -4.37
N GLN A 37 -0.49 6.10 -4.68
CA GLN A 37 0.52 5.97 -5.73
C GLN A 37 1.52 4.83 -5.51
N SER A 38 2.02 4.61 -4.28
CA SER A 38 2.97 3.52 -3.98
C SER A 38 2.36 2.13 -4.18
N ALA A 39 1.11 1.93 -3.76
CA ALA A 39 0.39 0.67 -3.96
C ALA A 39 0.03 0.45 -5.44
N GLU A 40 -0.29 1.51 -6.17
CA GLU A 40 -0.53 1.46 -7.60
C GLU A 40 0.72 0.98 -8.36
N VAL A 41 1.89 1.60 -8.11
CA VAL A 41 3.11 1.19 -8.79
C VAL A 41 3.58 -0.21 -8.36
N LEU A 42 3.44 -0.58 -7.08
CA LEU A 42 3.81 -1.93 -6.62
C LEU A 42 2.90 -3.01 -7.21
N SER A 43 1.60 -2.78 -7.31
CA SER A 43 0.68 -3.74 -7.91
C SER A 43 0.92 -3.94 -9.42
N ASN A 44 1.28 -2.87 -10.14
CA ASN A 44 1.69 -2.95 -11.54
C ASN A 44 3.04 -3.64 -11.73
N LEU A 45 3.98 -3.42 -10.81
CA LEU A 45 5.25 -4.15 -10.77
C LEU A 45 5.04 -5.64 -10.56
N ASP A 46 4.19 -6.01 -9.59
CA ASP A 46 3.80 -7.40 -9.36
C ASP A 46 3.14 -8.01 -10.58
N LYS A 47 2.19 -7.30 -11.20
CA LYS A 47 1.54 -7.75 -12.43
C LYS A 47 2.57 -8.04 -13.53
N PHE A 48 3.50 -7.12 -13.78
CA PHE A 48 4.52 -7.29 -14.82
C PHE A 48 5.44 -8.48 -14.52
N ILE A 49 5.98 -8.57 -13.30
CA ILE A 49 6.90 -9.65 -12.92
C ILE A 49 6.21 -11.02 -12.95
N LEU A 50 4.97 -11.11 -12.46
CA LEU A 50 4.21 -12.36 -12.47
C LEU A 50 3.88 -12.81 -13.89
N ASN A 51 3.48 -11.88 -14.77
CA ASN A 51 3.12 -12.21 -16.14
C ASN A 51 4.35 -12.54 -17.00
N GLU A 52 5.37 -11.68 -17.00
CA GLU A 52 6.51 -11.83 -17.90
C GLU A 52 7.59 -12.77 -17.34
N GLY A 53 7.83 -12.74 -16.03
CA GLY A 53 8.85 -13.58 -15.39
C GLY A 53 8.36 -15.00 -15.13
N TYR A 54 7.15 -15.14 -14.60
CA TYR A 54 6.61 -16.42 -14.13
C TYR A 54 5.47 -16.98 -14.99
N GLY A 55 5.00 -16.23 -16.00
CA GLY A 55 3.97 -16.65 -16.94
C GLY A 55 2.55 -16.72 -16.35
N CYS A 56 2.35 -16.12 -15.17
CA CYS A 56 1.03 -16.06 -14.54
C CYS A 56 0.04 -15.23 -15.40
N GLN A 57 -1.26 -15.33 -15.09
CA GLN A 57 -2.29 -14.44 -15.68
C GLN A 57 -2.80 -13.48 -14.59
N ALA A 58 -1.97 -12.51 -14.24
CA ALA A 58 -2.25 -11.53 -13.20
C ALA A 58 -3.01 -10.32 -13.74
N ASP A 59 -4.08 -9.96 -13.05
CA ASP A 59 -4.87 -8.76 -13.25
C ASP A 59 -5.05 -7.98 -11.96
N ILE A 60 -5.23 -6.67 -12.10
CA ILE A 60 -5.37 -5.74 -10.97
C ILE A 60 -6.84 -5.41 -10.75
N THR A 61 -7.27 -5.46 -9.48
CA THR A 61 -8.53 -4.91 -9.01
C THR A 61 -8.23 -3.74 -8.09
N VAL A 62 -8.79 -2.56 -8.38
CA VAL A 62 -8.67 -1.40 -7.48
C VAL A 62 -9.52 -1.63 -6.23
N GLY A 63 -8.97 -1.29 -5.07
CA GLY A 63 -9.68 -1.37 -3.80
C GLY A 63 -9.18 -0.35 -2.78
N ASP A 64 -9.78 -0.39 -1.59
CA ASP A 64 -9.39 0.39 -0.42
C ASP A 64 -8.94 -0.53 0.72
N THR A 65 -8.22 0.00 1.69
CA THR A 65 -7.61 -0.76 2.80
C THR A 65 -8.62 -1.65 3.52
N VAL A 66 -9.72 -1.06 4.00
CA VAL A 66 -10.72 -1.74 4.83
C VAL A 66 -11.45 -2.85 4.08
N PRO A 67 -12.09 -2.60 2.91
CA PRO A 67 -12.80 -3.65 2.20
C PRO A 67 -11.88 -4.73 1.63
N THR A 68 -10.67 -4.38 1.19
CA THR A 68 -9.72 -5.36 0.64
C THR A 68 -9.26 -6.34 1.71
N ILE A 69 -8.74 -5.85 2.83
CA ILE A 69 -8.22 -6.70 3.91
C ILE A 69 -9.35 -7.55 4.52
N THR A 70 -10.54 -6.96 4.69
CA THR A 70 -11.73 -7.69 5.16
C THR A 70 -12.13 -8.80 4.20
N SER A 71 -12.22 -8.51 2.90
CA SER A 71 -12.55 -9.52 1.89
C SER A 71 -11.51 -10.64 1.85
N MET A 72 -10.22 -10.33 1.96
CA MET A 72 -9.19 -11.35 2.00
C MET A 72 -9.32 -12.22 3.25
N ALA A 73 -9.55 -11.63 4.43
CA ALA A 73 -9.70 -12.35 5.68
C ALA A 73 -10.97 -13.23 5.72
N GLU A 74 -12.08 -12.79 5.10
CA GLU A 74 -13.35 -13.52 5.14
C GLU A 74 -13.55 -14.49 3.97
N LYS A 75 -13.08 -14.11 2.78
CA LYS A 75 -13.37 -14.80 1.51
C LYS A 75 -12.12 -15.35 0.83
N GLY A 76 -10.92 -14.96 1.27
CA GLY A 76 -9.67 -15.36 0.62
C GLY A 76 -9.50 -14.72 -0.77
N GLN A 77 -10.04 -13.52 -0.98
CA GLN A 77 -9.91 -12.77 -2.25
C GLN A 77 -9.83 -11.26 -1.98
N PRO A 78 -9.06 -10.47 -2.76
CA PRO A 78 -8.21 -10.89 -3.89
C PRO A 78 -7.01 -11.77 -3.47
N ASP A 79 -6.30 -12.33 -4.44
CA ASP A 79 -5.22 -13.29 -4.20
C ASP A 79 -4.01 -12.65 -3.50
N ILE A 80 -3.69 -11.41 -3.86
CA ILE A 80 -2.54 -10.66 -3.33
C ILE A 80 -2.99 -9.24 -2.98
N ALA A 81 -2.63 -8.75 -1.80
CA ALA A 81 -2.55 -7.32 -1.51
C ALA A 81 -1.07 -6.97 -1.31
N PRO A 82 -0.41 -6.34 -2.31
CA PRO A 82 1.03 -6.09 -2.27
C PRO A 82 1.46 -5.23 -1.09
N GLU A 83 0.71 -4.16 -0.84
CA GLU A 83 0.97 -3.15 0.20
C GLU A 83 -0.22 -3.07 1.18
N ALA A 84 -0.20 -3.90 2.23
CA ALA A 84 -1.23 -3.93 3.26
C ALA A 84 -0.74 -3.30 4.56
N TRP A 85 -1.37 -2.21 4.95
CA TRP A 85 -1.15 -1.49 6.21
C TRP A 85 -1.96 -2.16 7.33
N ILE A 86 -1.38 -3.16 7.98
CA ILE A 86 -2.15 -4.11 8.80
C ILE A 86 -2.52 -3.60 10.19
N ASP A 87 -1.76 -2.64 10.72
CA ASP A 87 -2.02 -2.02 12.04
C ASP A 87 -3.28 -1.13 12.05
N LEU A 88 -3.83 -0.85 10.86
CA LEU A 88 -5.12 -0.18 10.70
C LEU A 88 -6.32 -1.14 10.85
N LEU A 89 -6.11 -2.45 10.76
CA LEU A 89 -7.15 -3.49 10.89
C LEU A 89 -6.62 -4.72 11.70
N PRO A 90 -6.08 -4.53 12.92
CA PRO A 90 -5.33 -5.55 13.62
C PRO A 90 -6.16 -6.82 13.90
N ASP A 91 -7.44 -6.66 14.24
CA ASP A 91 -8.32 -7.80 14.53
C ASP A 91 -8.74 -8.59 13.30
N VAL A 92 -8.99 -7.91 12.18
CA VAL A 92 -9.35 -8.56 10.92
C VAL A 92 -8.16 -9.37 10.40
N VAL A 93 -6.97 -8.78 10.40
CA VAL A 93 -5.73 -9.44 9.95
C VAL A 93 -5.38 -10.61 10.88
N LYS A 94 -5.45 -10.41 12.20
CA LYS A 94 -5.19 -11.47 13.17
C LYS A 94 -6.12 -12.65 12.95
N LYS A 95 -7.43 -12.42 12.89
CA LYS A 95 -8.43 -13.46 12.68
C LYS A 95 -8.20 -14.19 11.35
N GLY A 96 -8.01 -13.46 10.26
CA GLY A 96 -7.74 -14.05 8.95
C GLY A 96 -6.48 -14.92 8.92
N THR A 97 -5.45 -14.54 9.68
CA THR A 97 -4.21 -15.32 9.78
C THR A 97 -4.38 -16.56 10.65
N GLU A 98 -5.02 -16.44 11.82
CA GLU A 98 -5.29 -17.57 12.74
C GLU A 98 -6.23 -18.61 12.12
N GLU A 99 -7.21 -18.18 11.32
CA GLU A 99 -8.10 -19.07 10.56
C GLU A 99 -7.47 -19.62 9.28
N GLY A 100 -6.23 -19.24 8.96
CA GLY A 100 -5.51 -19.69 7.78
C GLY A 100 -6.16 -19.24 6.47
N ARG A 101 -6.83 -18.08 6.46
CA ARG A 101 -7.44 -17.48 5.27
C ARG A 101 -6.47 -16.61 4.48
N ILE A 102 -5.56 -15.95 5.19
CA ILE A 102 -4.49 -15.13 4.64
C ILE A 102 -3.17 -15.50 5.29
N VAL A 103 -2.08 -15.23 4.58
CA VAL A 103 -0.71 -15.36 5.09
C VAL A 103 0.04 -14.05 4.83
N GLN A 104 0.93 -13.68 5.75
CA GLN A 104 1.85 -12.56 5.59
C GLN A 104 3.15 -13.10 5.00
N VAL A 105 3.58 -12.59 3.85
CA VAL A 105 4.66 -13.23 3.06
C VAL A 105 5.96 -12.43 3.06
N GLY A 106 5.90 -11.13 3.32
CA GLY A 106 7.06 -10.24 3.37
C GLY A 106 6.64 -8.81 3.67
N SER A 107 7.59 -7.87 3.62
CA SER A 107 7.33 -6.43 3.79
C SER A 107 7.85 -5.65 2.58
N PRO A 108 6.97 -5.07 1.73
CA PRO A 108 7.41 -4.30 0.57
C PRO A 108 8.07 -2.96 0.95
N LEU A 109 7.75 -2.45 2.15
CA LEU A 109 8.29 -1.23 2.75
C LEU A 109 8.92 -1.60 4.10
N PRO A 110 10.12 -2.22 4.12
CA PRO A 110 10.77 -2.71 5.33
C PRO A 110 11.17 -1.59 6.30
N ASP A 111 11.27 -0.35 5.82
CA ASP A 111 11.50 0.84 6.64
C ASP A 111 10.26 1.26 7.45
N GLY A 112 9.11 0.62 7.18
CA GLY A 112 7.83 0.91 7.81
C GLY A 112 7.16 2.18 7.30
N GLY A 113 5.93 2.37 7.75
CA GLY A 113 5.12 3.53 7.43
C GLY A 113 4.99 4.48 8.62
N VAL A 114 4.91 5.78 8.32
CA VAL A 114 4.64 6.81 9.34
C VAL A 114 3.35 7.51 9.00
N GLN A 115 2.27 7.16 9.70
CA GLN A 115 0.98 7.83 9.60
C GLN A 115 0.80 8.84 10.74
N GLY A 116 -0.07 9.83 10.53
CA GLY A 116 -0.36 10.82 11.56
C GLY A 116 -1.18 12.00 11.09
N TRP A 117 -1.35 12.96 11.99
CA TRP A 117 -1.79 14.30 11.63
C TRP A 117 -0.57 15.16 11.33
N TRP A 118 -0.61 15.89 10.23
CA TRP A 118 0.51 16.69 9.75
C TRP A 118 0.11 18.16 9.63
N ILE A 119 1.09 19.05 9.72
CA ILE A 119 0.94 20.48 9.42
C ILE A 119 2.06 20.95 8.49
N PRO A 120 1.86 22.01 7.69
CA PRO A 120 2.94 22.60 6.91
C PRO A 120 4.09 23.09 7.79
N LYS A 121 5.34 22.83 7.37
CA LYS A 121 6.54 23.23 8.13
C LYS A 121 6.61 24.74 8.36
N TYR A 122 6.21 25.56 7.38
CA TYR A 122 6.20 27.02 7.58
C TYR A 122 5.27 27.47 8.70
N LEU A 123 4.18 26.72 8.95
CA LEU A 123 3.26 27.01 10.04
C LEU A 123 3.89 26.59 11.37
N ALA A 124 4.50 25.40 11.43
CA ALA A 124 5.23 24.92 12.60
C ALA A 124 6.39 25.85 12.99
N ASP A 125 7.12 26.37 11.99
CA ASP A 125 8.25 27.29 12.21
C ASP A 125 7.76 28.67 12.70
N ALA A 126 6.59 29.13 12.25
CA ALA A 126 5.97 30.38 12.70
C ALA A 126 5.31 30.25 14.08
N HIS A 127 4.88 29.04 14.46
CA HIS A 127 4.19 28.71 15.71
C HIS A 127 4.91 27.54 16.42
N PRO A 128 6.12 27.77 16.97
CA PRO A 128 6.95 26.70 17.54
C PRO A 128 6.35 26.07 18.82
N ASP A 129 5.28 26.65 19.36
CA ASP A 129 4.47 26.12 20.44
C ASP A 129 3.47 25.04 19.97
N ILE A 130 3.18 24.94 18.67
CA ILE A 130 2.29 23.92 18.10
C ILE A 130 3.10 22.67 17.74
N LYS A 131 3.11 21.69 18.65
CA LYS A 131 3.83 20.42 18.46
C LYS A 131 2.93 19.20 18.56
N THR A 132 1.86 19.32 19.34
CA THR A 132 0.95 18.21 19.60
C THR A 132 -0.42 18.45 18.97
N ILE A 133 -1.19 17.37 18.82
CA ILE A 133 -2.62 17.44 18.48
C ILE A 133 -3.35 18.37 19.45
N GLY A 134 -3.06 18.29 20.74
CA GLY A 134 -3.67 19.14 21.76
C GLY A 134 -3.33 20.63 21.62
N ASP A 135 -2.19 20.98 21.03
CA ASP A 135 -1.83 22.37 20.77
C ASP A 135 -2.59 22.92 19.56
N VAL A 136 -2.71 22.14 18.48
CA VAL A 136 -3.55 22.49 17.33
C VAL A 136 -4.97 22.80 17.76
N LEU A 137 -5.56 21.98 18.64
CA LEU A 137 -6.94 22.15 19.09
C LEU A 137 -7.19 23.45 19.87
N LYS A 138 -6.15 24.14 20.35
CA LYS A 138 -6.28 25.47 20.98
C LYS A 138 -6.36 26.61 19.96
N HIS A 139 -6.03 26.33 18.69
CA HIS A 139 -5.83 27.33 17.65
C HIS A 139 -6.64 27.06 16.36
N PRO A 140 -7.97 26.93 16.42
CA PRO A 140 -8.80 26.74 15.23
C PRO A 140 -8.62 27.84 14.18
N GLU A 141 -8.28 29.07 14.58
CA GLU A 141 -8.04 30.20 13.70
C GLU A 141 -6.86 30.01 12.75
N LEU A 142 -5.91 29.13 13.07
CA LEU A 142 -4.76 28.84 12.23
C LEU A 142 -5.08 27.83 11.13
N PHE A 143 -6.21 27.13 11.21
CA PHE A 143 -6.57 26.05 10.29
C PHE A 143 -7.97 26.28 9.72
N PRO A 144 -8.24 27.40 9.03
CA PRO A 144 -9.58 27.83 8.72
C PRO A 144 -10.34 26.80 7.88
N ASP A 145 -11.58 26.51 8.28
CA ASP A 145 -12.50 25.69 7.50
C ASP A 145 -12.90 26.44 6.20
N PRO A 146 -12.81 25.79 5.02
CA PRO A 146 -13.15 26.41 3.74
C PRO A 146 -14.65 26.77 3.59
N GLU A 147 -15.53 26.13 4.36
CA GLU A 147 -16.98 26.33 4.34
C GLU A 147 -17.47 27.21 5.50
N ASP A 148 -16.79 27.21 6.66
CA ASP A 148 -17.09 28.07 7.81
C ASP A 148 -15.82 28.70 8.43
N PRO A 149 -15.41 29.91 8.00
CA PRO A 149 -14.20 30.56 8.49
C PRO A 149 -14.16 30.86 10.00
N LYS A 150 -15.25 30.63 10.74
CA LYS A 150 -15.30 30.75 12.20
C LYS A 150 -14.81 29.49 12.92
N LYS A 151 -14.56 28.40 12.19
CA LYS A 151 -14.11 27.12 12.70
C LYS A 151 -12.76 26.74 12.11
N GLY A 152 -12.07 25.85 12.81
CA GLY A 152 -10.94 25.13 12.25
C GLY A 152 -11.42 23.92 11.43
N ALA A 153 -10.59 23.39 10.55
CA ALA A 153 -10.81 22.14 9.84
C ALA A 153 -9.67 21.15 10.08
N ILE A 154 -10.03 19.92 10.43
CA ILE A 154 -9.14 18.76 10.37
C ILE A 154 -9.51 17.98 9.12
N VAL A 155 -8.56 17.87 8.20
CA VAL A 155 -8.76 17.18 6.93
C VAL A 155 -8.58 15.68 7.12
N ASN A 156 -9.57 14.90 6.69
CA ASN A 156 -9.59 13.45 6.78
C ASN A 156 -9.20 12.80 5.45
N GLY A 157 -8.91 11.50 5.47
CA GLY A 157 -8.72 10.72 4.25
C GLY A 157 -10.03 10.34 3.56
N PRO A 158 -9.96 9.75 2.35
CA PRO A 158 -11.13 9.22 1.66
C PRO A 158 -11.75 8.03 2.41
N GLN A 159 -13.03 7.79 2.17
CA GLN A 159 -13.74 6.64 2.73
C GLN A 159 -13.13 5.30 2.26
N GLY A 160 -13.22 4.27 3.10
CA GLY A 160 -12.65 2.95 2.83
C GLY A 160 -11.20 2.77 3.32
N TRP A 161 -10.51 3.87 3.65
CA TRP A 161 -9.15 3.81 4.22
C TRP A 161 -9.16 3.58 5.73
N GLY A 162 -8.17 2.85 6.22
CA GLY A 162 -7.99 2.67 7.66
C GLY A 162 -7.56 3.96 8.36
N GLY A 163 -6.71 4.77 7.73
CA GLY A 163 -6.29 6.08 8.28
C GLY A 163 -7.46 7.06 8.46
N THR A 164 -8.49 6.95 7.61
CA THR A 164 -9.75 7.71 7.73
C THR A 164 -10.56 7.29 8.94
N VAL A 165 -10.67 5.98 9.19
CA VAL A 165 -11.31 5.43 10.39
C VAL A 165 -10.58 5.92 11.65
N VAL A 166 -9.27 5.76 11.68
CA VAL A 166 -8.42 6.20 12.80
C VAL A 166 -8.56 7.69 13.06
N THR A 167 -8.47 8.52 12.03
CA THR A 167 -8.59 9.98 12.17
C THR A 167 -9.97 10.39 12.66
N SER A 168 -11.03 9.72 12.21
CA SER A 168 -12.39 9.96 12.71
C SER A 168 -12.54 9.63 14.20
N GLN A 169 -11.87 8.58 14.68
CA GLN A 169 -11.91 8.21 16.10
C GLN A 169 -11.01 9.08 16.96
N LEU A 170 -9.83 9.46 16.48
CA LEU A 170 -8.97 10.43 17.17
C LEU A 170 -9.64 11.81 17.24
N TYR A 171 -10.32 12.25 16.18
CA TYR A 171 -11.11 13.50 16.19
C TYR A 171 -12.10 13.54 17.36
N LYS A 172 -12.86 12.45 17.58
CA LYS A 172 -13.76 12.32 18.73
C LYS A 172 -12.99 12.24 20.06
N ALA A 173 -11.96 11.41 20.11
CA ALA A 173 -11.19 11.12 21.32
C ALA A 173 -10.50 12.35 21.91
N PHE A 174 -9.96 13.22 21.04
CA PHE A 174 -9.36 14.49 21.43
C PHE A 174 -10.39 15.61 21.62
N GLY A 175 -11.68 15.36 21.34
CA GLY A 175 -12.74 16.34 21.52
C GLY A 175 -12.68 17.51 20.53
N ALA A 176 -12.17 17.27 19.32
CA ALA A 176 -11.89 18.31 18.33
C ALA A 176 -13.12 19.15 17.94
N GLU A 177 -14.30 18.53 17.87
CA GLU A 177 -15.56 19.25 17.62
C GLU A 177 -15.84 20.32 18.69
N LYS A 178 -15.65 19.96 19.98
CA LYS A 178 -15.84 20.89 21.10
C LYS A 178 -14.77 21.99 21.12
N ALA A 179 -13.61 21.71 20.53
CA ALA A 179 -12.53 22.66 20.33
C ALA A 179 -12.76 23.59 19.12
N GLY A 180 -13.90 23.48 18.43
CA GLY A 180 -14.28 24.37 17.33
C GLY A 180 -13.76 23.94 15.96
N PHE A 181 -13.39 22.66 15.81
CA PHE A 181 -13.02 22.09 14.52
C PHE A 181 -14.20 21.40 13.84
N THR A 182 -14.12 21.28 12.51
CA THR A 182 -14.89 20.36 11.69
C THR A 182 -13.98 19.24 11.20
N LEU A 183 -14.56 18.07 10.93
CA LEU A 183 -13.86 16.98 10.26
C LEU A 183 -14.26 17.03 8.78
N VAL A 184 -13.30 17.30 7.90
CA VAL A 184 -13.53 17.50 6.47
C VAL A 184 -13.19 16.22 5.71
N ASP A 185 -14.15 15.68 4.96
CA ASP A 185 -13.93 14.55 4.06
C ASP A 185 -13.39 15.05 2.72
N THR A 186 -12.33 14.41 2.22
CA THR A 186 -11.67 14.76 0.96
C THR A 186 -12.28 14.06 -0.26
N GLY A 187 -13.11 13.04 -0.02
CA GLY A 187 -13.83 12.24 -1.02
C GLY A 187 -12.96 11.31 -1.85
N SER A 188 -11.68 11.62 -2.04
CA SER A 188 -10.73 10.83 -2.83
C SER A 188 -9.28 11.09 -2.39
N ALA A 189 -8.38 10.16 -2.71
CA ALA A 189 -6.94 10.34 -2.50
C ALA A 189 -6.41 11.63 -3.17
N ALA A 190 -6.83 11.88 -4.42
CA ALA A 190 -6.48 13.10 -5.14
C ALA A 190 -7.04 14.38 -4.49
N GLY A 191 -8.22 14.29 -3.85
CA GLY A 191 -8.79 15.38 -3.07
C GLY A 191 -7.97 15.71 -1.83
N LEU A 192 -7.46 14.68 -1.14
CA LEU A 192 -6.55 14.84 0.01
C LEU A 192 -5.24 15.50 -0.42
N ASP A 193 -4.57 14.96 -1.44
CA ASP A 193 -3.32 15.53 -1.97
C ASP A 193 -3.51 16.97 -2.46
N GLY A 194 -4.63 17.24 -3.15
CA GLY A 194 -5.00 18.56 -3.62
C GLY A 194 -5.23 19.57 -2.49
N SER A 195 -5.78 19.13 -1.35
CA SER A 195 -5.98 20.00 -0.18
C SER A 195 -4.66 20.47 0.43
N ILE A 196 -3.68 19.56 0.55
CA ILE A 196 -2.33 19.85 1.07
C ILE A 196 -1.61 20.78 0.09
N ALA A 197 -1.57 20.41 -1.20
CA ALA A 197 -0.91 21.21 -2.22
C ALA A 197 -1.47 22.64 -2.27
N LYS A 198 -2.80 22.79 -2.27
CA LYS A 198 -3.45 24.09 -2.28
C LYS A 198 -3.08 24.93 -1.05
N ALA A 199 -3.13 24.35 0.15
CA ALA A 199 -2.79 25.08 1.37
C ALA A 199 -1.32 25.51 1.36
N TYR A 200 -0.43 24.62 0.94
CA TYR A 200 1.01 24.87 0.92
C TYR A 200 1.40 25.99 -0.07
N GLU A 201 0.88 25.93 -1.29
CA GLU A 201 1.14 26.93 -2.34
C GLU A 201 0.56 28.31 -1.98
N ARG A 202 -0.49 28.35 -1.15
CA ARG A 202 -1.11 29.59 -0.68
C ARG A 202 -0.60 30.08 0.67
N LYS A 203 0.31 29.33 1.32
CA LYS A 203 0.77 29.58 2.70
C LYS A 203 -0.39 29.66 3.70
N GLU A 204 -1.44 28.88 3.48
CA GLU A 204 -2.59 28.74 4.37
C GLU A 204 -2.31 27.64 5.40
N GLY A 205 -2.91 27.70 6.59
CA GLY A 205 -2.76 26.60 7.53
C GLY A 205 -3.58 25.37 7.11
N TRP A 206 -3.03 24.19 7.40
CA TRP A 206 -3.64 22.90 7.11
C TRP A 206 -3.27 21.94 8.22
N VAL A 207 -4.25 21.15 8.68
CA VAL A 207 -4.01 20.02 9.57
C VAL A 207 -4.88 18.87 9.14
N GLY A 208 -4.33 17.66 9.12
CA GLY A 208 -5.09 16.49 8.71
C GLY A 208 -4.27 15.23 8.61
N TYR A 209 -4.97 14.15 8.30
CA TYR A 209 -4.38 12.83 8.07
C TYR A 209 -3.44 12.84 6.86
N TYR A 210 -2.23 12.32 7.04
CA TYR A 210 -1.34 11.95 5.94
C TYR A 210 -0.30 10.91 6.38
N TRP A 211 0.54 10.45 5.45
CA TRP A 211 1.55 9.43 5.72
C TRP A 211 2.83 9.58 4.90
N ALA A 212 3.87 8.88 5.35
CA ALA A 212 5.12 8.66 4.64
C ALA A 212 5.38 7.16 4.45
N PRO A 213 6.01 6.73 3.34
CA PRO A 213 6.52 7.55 2.23
C PRO A 213 5.42 8.00 1.25
N THR A 214 5.55 9.22 0.71
CA THR A 214 4.68 9.78 -0.36
C THR A 214 5.48 10.82 -1.16
N ALA A 215 5.21 10.96 -2.46
CA ALA A 215 5.82 12.04 -3.26
C ALA A 215 5.45 13.43 -2.73
N LEU A 216 4.25 13.58 -2.17
CA LEU A 216 3.77 14.85 -1.68
C LEU A 216 4.57 15.36 -0.48
N LEU A 217 4.95 14.48 0.46
CA LEU A 217 5.86 14.84 1.56
C LEU A 217 7.30 15.06 1.08
N GLY A 218 7.69 14.47 -0.06
CA GLY A 218 8.97 14.78 -0.72
C GLY A 218 8.98 16.16 -1.38
N LYS A 219 7.81 16.66 -1.81
CA LYS A 219 7.64 17.96 -2.48
C LYS A 219 7.37 19.10 -1.50
N TYR A 220 6.58 18.86 -0.46
CA TYR A 220 6.17 19.86 0.51
C TYR A 220 6.66 19.47 1.91
N ASP A 221 7.48 20.34 2.51
CA ASP A 221 7.96 20.11 3.87
C ASP A 221 6.80 20.18 4.87
N MET A 222 6.40 19.05 5.41
CA MET A 222 5.37 18.93 6.46
C MET A 222 5.99 18.38 7.75
N VAL A 223 5.33 18.64 8.87
CA VAL A 223 5.71 18.16 10.19
C VAL A 223 4.58 17.32 10.75
N LYS A 224 4.89 16.07 11.14
CA LYS A 224 3.96 15.22 11.87
C LYS A 224 3.80 15.74 13.29
N LEU A 225 2.56 15.91 13.73
CA LEU A 225 2.22 16.26 15.10
C LEU A 225 2.45 15.05 16.02
N GLU A 226 2.96 15.33 17.22
CA GLU A 226 2.92 14.37 18.31
C GLU A 226 1.49 14.21 18.82
N ALA A 227 1.11 13.01 19.26
CA ALA A 227 -0.22 12.81 19.83
C ALA A 227 -0.39 13.56 21.18
N GLY A 228 0.71 13.84 21.89
CA GLY A 228 0.69 14.42 23.24
C GLY A 228 0.21 13.44 24.32
N VAL A 229 0.01 12.18 23.95
CA VAL A 229 -0.42 11.06 24.80
C VAL A 229 0.42 9.82 24.44
N PRO A 230 0.62 8.86 25.37
CA PRO A 230 1.35 7.64 25.07
C PRO A 230 0.65 6.78 24.01
N GLU A 231 1.41 5.87 23.42
CA GLU A 231 0.83 4.75 22.68
C GLU A 231 0.00 3.86 23.61
N ASP A 232 -1.16 3.41 23.12
CA ASP A 232 -2.04 2.47 23.83
C ASP A 232 -2.55 1.45 22.80
N SER A 233 -1.82 0.34 22.67
CA SER A 233 -2.17 -0.71 21.71
C SER A 233 -3.49 -1.41 22.02
N ALA A 234 -3.92 -1.41 23.29
CA ALA A 234 -5.20 -1.97 23.70
C ALA A 234 -6.35 -1.07 23.23
N GLU A 235 -6.24 0.24 23.46
CA GLU A 235 -7.21 1.21 22.96
C GLU A 235 -7.21 1.31 21.44
N TRP A 236 -6.03 1.23 20.82
CA TRP A 236 -5.85 1.25 19.38
C TRP A 236 -6.75 0.22 18.70
N LYS A 237 -6.59 -1.04 19.14
CA LYS A 237 -7.38 -2.17 18.69
C LYS A 237 -8.85 -2.09 19.12
N ARG A 238 -9.13 -1.69 20.36
CA ARG A 238 -10.51 -1.67 20.90
C ARG A 238 -11.40 -0.69 20.15
N CYS A 239 -10.88 0.49 19.80
CA CYS A 239 -11.73 1.61 19.45
C CYS A 239 -11.17 2.52 18.35
N ILE A 240 -9.86 2.78 18.31
CA ILE A 240 -9.30 3.70 17.31
C ILE A 240 -9.36 3.13 15.90
N THR A 241 -9.17 1.84 15.72
CA THR A 241 -9.30 1.15 14.42
C THR A 241 -10.73 0.65 14.12
N VAL A 242 -11.73 1.01 14.93
CA VAL A 242 -13.10 0.47 14.83
C VAL A 242 -14.07 1.61 14.53
N ALA A 243 -14.57 1.71 13.29
CA ALA A 243 -15.35 2.87 12.80
C ALA A 243 -16.54 3.29 13.68
N ASP A 244 -17.29 2.31 14.21
CA ASP A 244 -18.52 2.57 14.98
C ASP A 244 -18.30 2.59 16.50
N CYS A 245 -17.05 2.66 16.96
CA CYS A 245 -16.79 2.70 18.39
C CYS A 245 -17.37 3.99 19.03
N PRO A 246 -18.17 3.88 20.11
CA PRO A 246 -18.89 5.02 20.68
C PRO A 246 -18.05 5.88 21.63
N ASP A 247 -16.95 5.34 22.16
CA ASP A 247 -16.19 5.94 23.28
C ASP A 247 -14.66 5.89 23.09
N PRO A 248 -14.11 6.43 21.99
CA PRO A 248 -12.66 6.40 21.75
C PRO A 248 -11.90 7.28 22.75
N LYS A 249 -10.74 6.78 23.19
CA LYS A 249 -9.78 7.50 24.03
C LYS A 249 -8.54 7.86 23.24
N ALA A 250 -7.94 9.00 23.57
CA ALA A 250 -6.78 9.50 22.85
C ALA A 250 -5.61 8.52 22.96
N ALA A 251 -4.96 8.23 21.83
CA ALA A 251 -3.80 7.36 21.73
C ALA A 251 -2.85 7.87 20.63
N SER A 252 -1.57 7.53 20.74
CA SER A 252 -0.61 7.79 19.67
C SER A 252 -0.76 6.80 18.51
N TRP A 253 -0.46 7.28 17.30
CA TRP A 253 -0.23 6.41 16.15
C TRP A 253 0.95 5.47 16.43
N PRO A 254 0.82 4.15 16.17
CA PRO A 254 1.93 3.23 16.22
C PRO A 254 2.88 3.49 15.03
N VAL A 255 4.02 2.82 15.05
CA VAL A 255 4.79 2.61 13.81
C VAL A 255 4.08 1.53 13.01
N ASP A 256 3.74 1.83 11.75
CA ASP A 256 2.97 0.91 10.93
C ASP A 256 3.86 -0.14 10.25
N HIS A 257 3.41 -1.38 10.34
CA HIS A 257 3.90 -2.50 9.56
C HIS A 257 3.12 -2.58 8.26
N VAL A 258 3.87 -2.50 7.16
CA VAL A 258 3.34 -2.72 5.82
C VAL A 258 3.81 -4.07 5.34
N VAL A 259 2.87 -4.97 5.03
CA VAL A 259 3.16 -6.34 4.62
C VAL A 259 2.50 -6.66 3.29
N THR A 260 3.00 -7.68 2.62
CA THR A 260 2.24 -8.35 1.56
C THR A 260 1.33 -9.39 2.19
N LEU A 261 0.02 -9.22 2.01
CA LEU A 261 -0.96 -10.26 2.32
C LEU A 261 -1.19 -11.12 1.08
N VAL A 262 -1.26 -12.43 1.30
CA VAL A 262 -1.59 -13.40 0.26
C VAL A 262 -2.74 -14.27 0.75
N ALA A 263 -3.75 -14.47 -0.09
CA ALA A 263 -4.83 -15.38 0.20
C ALA A 263 -4.31 -16.83 0.26
N LYS A 264 -4.76 -17.58 1.26
CA LYS A 264 -4.33 -18.97 1.47
C LYS A 264 -4.52 -19.85 0.23
N PRO A 265 -5.68 -19.83 -0.46
CA PRO A 265 -5.88 -20.66 -1.67
C PRO A 265 -4.85 -20.38 -2.76
N PHE A 266 -4.46 -19.11 -2.94
CA PHE A 266 -3.41 -18.75 -3.89
C PHE A 266 -2.04 -19.25 -3.42
N SER A 267 -1.70 -19.07 -2.14
CA SER A 267 -0.42 -19.54 -1.58
C SER A 267 -0.19 -21.05 -1.70
N GLU A 268 -1.26 -21.84 -1.70
CA GLU A 268 -1.19 -23.30 -1.84
C GLU A 268 -1.15 -23.77 -3.30
N LYS A 269 -1.68 -22.93 -4.20
CA LYS A 269 -1.73 -23.19 -5.64
C LYS A 269 -0.44 -22.77 -6.33
N VAL A 270 0.12 -21.63 -5.93
CA VAL A 270 1.23 -21.01 -6.64
C VAL A 270 2.55 -21.71 -6.29
N GLY A 271 3.43 -21.82 -7.29
CA GLY A 271 4.75 -22.43 -7.11
C GLY A 271 5.64 -21.66 -6.12
N PRO A 272 6.65 -22.33 -5.52
CA PRO A 272 7.50 -21.74 -4.49
C PRO A 272 8.29 -20.52 -4.98
N GLU A 273 8.59 -20.43 -6.29
CA GLU A 273 9.32 -19.30 -6.87
C GLU A 273 8.54 -17.98 -6.77
N VAL A 274 7.21 -18.01 -6.93
CA VAL A 274 6.37 -16.82 -6.81
C VAL A 274 6.26 -16.40 -5.34
N MET A 275 6.07 -17.35 -4.43
CA MET A 275 6.05 -17.04 -2.99
C MET A 275 7.39 -16.47 -2.52
N ASP A 276 8.50 -16.98 -3.03
CA ASP A 276 9.85 -16.47 -2.74
C ASP A 276 10.05 -15.05 -3.31
N TYR A 277 9.59 -14.77 -4.52
CA TYR A 277 9.55 -13.42 -5.08
C TYR A 277 8.75 -12.46 -4.19
N LEU A 278 7.52 -12.82 -3.83
CA LEU A 278 6.68 -11.99 -2.98
C LEU A 278 7.31 -11.78 -1.59
N ALA A 279 8.02 -12.78 -1.06
CA ALA A 279 8.69 -12.66 0.22
C ALA A 279 9.93 -11.75 0.19
N LYS A 280 10.65 -11.72 -0.93
CA LYS A 280 11.91 -10.97 -1.09
C LYS A 280 11.71 -9.53 -1.56
N ARG A 281 10.73 -9.29 -2.44
CA ARG A 281 10.56 -7.98 -3.07
C ARG A 281 10.28 -6.92 -2.02
N SER A 282 11.13 -5.89 -2.05
CA SER A 282 11.10 -4.79 -1.10
C SER A 282 11.95 -3.67 -1.64
N TRP A 283 11.54 -2.43 -1.40
CA TRP A 283 12.33 -1.24 -1.72
C TRP A 283 12.38 -0.32 -0.51
N SER A 284 13.39 0.54 -0.45
CA SER A 284 13.48 1.54 0.62
C SER A 284 12.43 2.65 0.45
N ASN A 285 12.11 3.35 1.53
CA ASN A 285 11.29 4.55 1.48
C ASN A 285 11.89 5.61 0.53
N ASP A 286 13.22 5.72 0.48
CA ASP A 286 13.92 6.63 -0.43
C ASP A 286 13.74 6.26 -1.91
N THR A 287 13.80 4.96 -2.22
CA THR A 287 13.61 4.45 -3.58
C THR A 287 12.19 4.75 -4.07
N VAL A 288 11.17 4.39 -3.29
CA VAL A 288 9.78 4.60 -3.68
C VAL A 288 9.43 6.09 -3.75
N ASN A 289 9.98 6.93 -2.87
CA ASN A 289 9.80 8.39 -2.92
C ASN A 289 10.34 8.99 -4.23
N LYS A 290 11.54 8.59 -4.67
CA LYS A 290 12.12 9.06 -5.93
C LYS A 290 11.29 8.62 -7.13
N LEU A 291 10.83 7.36 -7.13
CA LEU A 291 9.98 6.83 -8.19
C LEU A 291 8.65 7.59 -8.26
N MET A 292 7.96 7.75 -7.13
CA MET A 292 6.71 8.49 -7.08
C MET A 292 6.89 9.96 -7.49
N SER A 293 7.99 10.61 -7.10
CA SER A 293 8.32 11.97 -7.55
C SER A 293 8.46 12.03 -9.07
N TRP A 294 9.21 11.10 -9.67
CA TRP A 294 9.33 11.00 -11.11
C TRP A 294 7.97 10.76 -11.78
N MET A 295 7.15 9.87 -11.22
CA MET A 295 5.81 9.61 -11.75
C MET A 295 4.93 10.86 -11.71
N THR A 296 4.98 11.64 -10.63
CA THR A 296 4.24 12.89 -10.51
C THR A 296 4.70 13.93 -11.52
N ASP A 297 6.01 14.13 -11.68
CA ASP A 297 6.56 15.12 -12.61
C ASP A 297 6.29 14.77 -14.08
N ASN A 298 6.20 13.48 -14.39
CA ASN A 298 5.97 12.98 -15.75
C ASN A 298 4.51 12.57 -16.02
N GLN A 299 3.61 12.75 -15.05
CA GLN A 299 2.21 12.29 -15.12
C GLN A 299 2.10 10.80 -15.48
N ALA A 300 3.03 10.00 -14.98
CA ALA A 300 3.18 8.58 -15.30
C ALA A 300 2.14 7.74 -14.56
N THR A 301 1.61 6.72 -15.22
CA THR A 301 0.71 5.73 -14.61
C THR A 301 1.49 4.75 -13.72
N GLY A 302 0.80 3.95 -12.89
CA GLY A 302 1.45 2.85 -12.18
C GLY A 302 2.18 1.86 -13.09
N GLU A 303 1.69 1.61 -14.31
CA GLU A 303 2.36 0.76 -15.29
C GLU A 303 3.65 1.41 -15.81
N ASP A 304 3.62 2.70 -16.14
CA ASP A 304 4.81 3.44 -16.57
C ASP A 304 5.85 3.51 -15.44
N GLY A 305 5.40 3.73 -14.19
CA GLY A 305 6.25 3.71 -13.01
C GLY A 305 6.89 2.34 -12.77
N ALA A 306 6.15 1.25 -12.97
CA ALA A 306 6.67 -0.10 -12.83
C ALA A 306 7.76 -0.41 -13.87
N LYS A 307 7.53 -0.04 -15.14
CA LYS A 307 8.53 -0.20 -16.22
C LYS A 307 9.76 0.65 -15.96
N HIS A 308 9.57 1.93 -15.62
CA HIS A 308 10.67 2.83 -15.28
C HIS A 308 11.51 2.30 -14.11
N PHE A 309 10.87 1.77 -13.07
CA PHE A 309 11.57 1.14 -11.96
C PHE A 309 12.39 -0.07 -12.43
N LEU A 310 11.81 -0.96 -13.24
CA LEU A 310 12.49 -2.14 -13.77
C LEU A 310 13.68 -1.78 -14.69
N GLU A 311 13.57 -0.73 -15.48
CA GLU A 311 14.65 -0.24 -16.35
C GLU A 311 15.82 0.34 -15.54
N GLU A 312 15.52 1.19 -14.55
CA GLU A 312 16.51 1.98 -13.83
C GLU A 312 17.10 1.29 -12.59
N ASN A 313 16.45 0.26 -12.05
CA ASN A 313 16.82 -0.36 -10.77
C ASN A 313 17.10 -1.86 -10.88
N LYS A 314 17.75 -2.27 -11.98
CA LYS A 314 18.13 -3.67 -12.25
C LYS A 314 18.86 -4.33 -11.09
N ASP A 315 19.79 -3.62 -10.47
CA ASP A 315 20.56 -4.12 -9.34
C ASP A 315 19.70 -4.42 -8.10
N ILE A 316 18.50 -3.84 -8.00
CA ILE A 316 17.55 -4.10 -6.93
C ILE A 316 16.70 -5.32 -7.29
N TRP A 317 15.93 -5.26 -8.38
CA TRP A 317 14.87 -6.22 -8.61
C TRP A 317 15.34 -7.60 -9.06
N THR A 318 16.52 -7.71 -9.71
CA THR A 318 17.05 -9.02 -10.11
C THR A 318 17.40 -9.91 -8.92
N LYS A 319 17.53 -9.34 -7.71
CA LYS A 319 17.74 -10.10 -6.46
C LYS A 319 16.46 -10.71 -5.91
N TRP A 320 15.29 -10.26 -6.37
CA TRP A 320 13.99 -10.73 -5.91
C TRP A 320 13.50 -11.95 -6.67
N VAL A 321 13.94 -12.13 -7.92
CA VAL A 321 13.44 -13.15 -8.84
C VAL A 321 14.49 -14.21 -9.16
N SER A 322 14.08 -15.32 -9.78
CA SER A 322 15.02 -16.32 -10.30
C SER A 322 15.81 -15.77 -11.50
N PRO A 323 17.02 -16.29 -11.80
CA PRO A 323 17.77 -15.89 -12.99
C PRO A 323 16.98 -16.06 -14.30
N GLU A 324 16.17 -17.12 -14.38
CA GLU A 324 15.31 -17.39 -15.54
C GLU A 324 14.18 -16.36 -15.67
N ALA A 325 13.54 -15.98 -14.56
CA ALA A 325 12.54 -14.93 -14.54
C ALA A 325 13.16 -13.57 -14.89
N ALA A 326 14.35 -13.26 -14.35
CA ALA A 326 15.08 -12.04 -14.68
C ALA A 326 15.34 -11.91 -16.18
N ALA A 327 15.84 -12.95 -16.83
CA ALA A 327 16.09 -12.93 -18.27
C ALA A 327 14.82 -12.69 -19.10
N LYS A 328 13.66 -13.22 -18.68
CA LYS A 328 12.38 -12.99 -19.36
C LYS A 328 11.86 -11.57 -19.15
N ILE A 329 11.94 -11.07 -17.91
CA ILE A 329 11.55 -9.70 -17.57
C ILE A 329 12.38 -8.70 -18.39
N GLU A 330 13.70 -8.90 -18.48
CA GLU A 330 14.56 -8.03 -19.29
C GLU A 330 14.25 -8.09 -20.79
N ALA A 331 13.80 -9.23 -21.30
CA ALA A 331 13.41 -9.37 -22.70
C ALA A 331 12.04 -8.75 -23.02
N ALA A 332 11.23 -8.48 -21.99
CA ALA A 332 9.89 -7.92 -22.12
C ALA A 332 9.81 -6.39 -21.89
N LEU A 333 10.89 -5.78 -21.38
CA LEU A 333 11.08 -4.32 -21.27
C LEU A 333 11.49 -3.75 -22.63
#